data_AF-A0A5C6XKH8-F1
#
_entry.id   AF-A0A5C6XKH8-F1
#
_cell.length_a   1.000
_cell.length_b   1.000
_cell.length_c   1.000
_cell.angle_alpha   90.00
_cell.angle_beta   90.00
_cell.angle_gamma   90.00
#
_symmetry.space_group_name_H-M   'P 1'
#
loop_
_entity.id
_entity.type
_entity.pdbx_description
1 polymer ?
#
loop_
_entity_poly.entity_id
_entity_poly.type
_entity_poly.pdbx_seq_one_letter_code
_entity_poly.pdbx_strand_id
1 'polypeptide(L)'
;MITNKKKFFTEILKGILKLVVAGIFIGFFKEYDFWIALILAAKIFHNIYKDIIRPKNKNWLLLVGMLLTCFGGIVGETWGVANGYWEYHKVTRALPLWLPFAWILAFHYLYKLELKLIPLLKNKSQKNKIFLALLLALILPAFGEIITIYLGVWTYYWPYQLFGVPLYAFICLVFVHMLVYTILHFICKKYKINDVVFN
;
A
#
# COMPACT_ATOMS: atom_id res chain seq x y z
N MET A 1 6.24 -23.72 -6.61
CA MET A 1 6.53 -22.27 -6.68
C MET A 1 7.21 -21.72 -5.41
N ILE A 2 6.94 -22.26 -4.21
CA ILE A 2 7.44 -21.74 -2.92
C ILE A 2 8.33 -22.79 -2.23
N THR A 3 9.45 -22.37 -1.62
CA THR A 3 10.40 -23.24 -0.91
C THR A 3 9.92 -23.61 0.49
N ASN A 4 9.38 -22.64 1.25
CA ASN A 4 8.84 -22.87 2.60
C ASN A 4 7.39 -22.38 2.67
N LYS A 5 6.44 -23.29 2.36
CA LYS A 5 5.00 -22.99 2.33
C LYS A 5 4.49 -22.45 3.66
N LYS A 6 4.84 -23.09 4.79
CA LYS A 6 4.39 -22.68 6.13
C LYS A 6 4.79 -21.23 6.43
N LYS A 7 6.07 -20.88 6.19
CA LYS A 7 6.58 -19.52 6.41
C LYS A 7 5.94 -18.51 5.46
N PHE A 8 5.75 -18.87 4.19
CA PHE A 8 5.09 -18.02 3.20
C PHE A 8 3.66 -17.66 3.64
N PHE A 9 2.84 -18.65 3.96
CA PHE A 9 1.47 -18.43 4.45
C PHE A 9 1.45 -17.65 5.77
N THR A 10 2.40 -17.90 6.67
CA THR A 10 2.50 -17.16 7.92
C THR A 10 2.74 -15.66 7.68
N GLU A 11 3.61 -15.30 6.74
CA GLU A 11 3.87 -13.89 6.43
C GLU A 11 2.69 -13.22 5.71
N ILE A 12 1.99 -13.94 4.82
CA ILE A 12 0.73 -13.48 4.23
C ILE A 12 -0.33 -13.23 5.31
N LEU A 13 -0.53 -14.18 6.22
CA LEU A 13 -1.54 -14.08 7.28
C LEU A 13 -1.25 -12.91 8.24
N LYS A 14 0.01 -12.75 8.67
CA LYS A 14 0.43 -11.56 9.45
C LYS A 14 0.14 -10.27 8.70
N GLY A 15 0.29 -10.32 7.38
CA GLY A 15 -0.02 -9.22 6.51
C GLY A 15 -1.50 -8.85 6.53
N ILE A 16 -2.36 -9.82 6.21
CA ILE A 16 -3.82 -9.68 6.22
C ILE A 16 -4.28 -9.17 7.59
N LEU A 17 -3.78 -9.73 8.70
CA LEU A 17 -4.14 -9.30 10.04
C LEU A 17 -3.81 -7.82 10.30
N LYS A 18 -2.67 -7.32 9.80
CA LYS A 18 -2.33 -5.90 9.91
C LYS A 18 -3.29 -5.01 9.13
N LEU A 19 -3.72 -5.45 7.95
CA LEU A 19 -4.70 -4.73 7.14
C LEU A 19 -6.06 -4.71 7.83
N VAL A 20 -6.49 -5.83 8.41
CA VAL A 20 -7.72 -5.91 9.23
C VAL A 20 -7.64 -4.90 10.37
N VAL A 21 -6.57 -4.93 11.16
CA VAL A 21 -6.39 -4.01 12.29
C VAL A 21 -6.36 -2.55 11.83
N ALA A 22 -5.67 -2.23 10.74
CA ALA A 22 -5.60 -0.87 10.20
C ALA A 22 -6.95 -0.39 9.66
N GLY A 23 -7.66 -1.22 8.88
CA GLY A 23 -8.98 -0.90 8.33
C GLY A 23 -10.02 -0.72 9.43
N ILE A 24 -10.03 -1.60 10.43
CA ILE A 24 -10.87 -1.46 11.63
C ILE A 24 -10.54 -0.17 12.38
N PHE A 25 -9.26 0.10 12.63
CA PHE A 25 -8.83 1.32 13.32
C PHE A 25 -9.32 2.57 12.60
N ILE A 26 -9.13 2.67 11.28
CA ILE A 26 -9.63 3.82 10.50
C ILE A 26 -11.16 3.86 10.52
N GLY A 27 -11.84 2.72 10.37
CA GLY A 27 -13.30 2.64 10.31
C GLY A 27 -14.02 3.02 11.60
N PHE A 28 -13.51 2.57 12.75
CA PHE A 28 -14.08 2.90 14.06
C PHE A 28 -13.80 4.36 14.45
N PHE A 29 -12.62 4.89 14.11
CA PHE A 29 -12.23 6.25 14.48
C PHE A 29 -12.39 7.28 13.36
N LYS A 30 -13.15 6.98 12.29
CA LYS A 30 -13.27 7.83 11.10
C LYS A 30 -13.68 9.29 11.36
N GLU A 31 -14.41 9.54 12.44
CA GLU A 31 -14.80 10.89 12.89
C GLU A 31 -13.61 11.72 13.45
N TYR A 32 -12.52 11.05 13.84
CA TYR A 32 -11.33 11.63 14.46
C TYR A 32 -10.17 11.73 13.48
N ASP A 33 -10.42 12.26 12.28
CA ASP A 33 -9.50 12.17 11.15
C ASP A 33 -8.10 12.77 11.41
N PHE A 34 -8.04 13.88 12.15
CA PHE A 34 -6.80 14.50 12.60
C PHE A 34 -5.98 13.58 13.52
N TRP A 35 -6.63 12.89 14.46
CA TRP A 35 -5.96 12.00 15.40
C TRP A 35 -5.44 10.74 14.72
N ILE A 36 -6.22 10.18 13.77
CA ILE A 36 -5.74 9.11 12.89
C ILE A 36 -4.49 9.60 12.16
N ALA A 37 -4.53 10.79 11.56
CA ALA A 37 -3.41 11.35 10.81
C ALA A 37 -2.15 11.47 11.68
N LEU A 38 -2.27 11.96 12.91
CA LEU A 38 -1.16 12.08 13.86
C LEU A 38 -0.57 10.71 14.24
N ILE A 39 -1.42 9.70 14.47
CA ILE A 39 -0.98 8.33 14.79
C ILE A 39 -0.27 7.70 13.59
N LEU A 40 -0.80 7.85 12.38
CA LEU A 40 -0.16 7.33 11.17
C LEU A 40 1.16 8.05 10.87
N ALA A 41 1.22 9.37 11.07
CA ALA A 41 2.45 10.15 10.94
C ALA A 41 3.53 9.69 11.95
N ALA A 42 3.17 9.53 13.23
CA ALA A 42 4.07 8.98 14.25
C ALA A 42 4.57 7.58 13.87
N LYS A 43 3.69 6.74 13.32
CA LYS A 43 4.04 5.41 12.82
C LYS A 43 5.02 5.47 11.65
N ILE A 44 4.84 6.41 10.73
CA ILE A 44 5.75 6.65 9.61
C ILE A 44 7.11 7.11 10.11
N PHE A 45 7.18 8.08 11.02
CA PHE A 45 8.45 8.53 11.61
C PHE A 45 9.19 7.38 12.30
N HIS A 46 8.47 6.56 13.08
CA HIS A 46 9.06 5.37 13.68
C HIS A 46 9.59 4.39 12.63
N ASN A 47 8.85 4.14 11.56
CA ASN A 47 9.27 3.26 10.47
C ASN A 47 10.49 3.82 9.72
N ILE A 48 10.52 5.11 9.41
CA ILE A 48 11.67 5.78 8.78
C ILE A 48 12.89 5.67 9.69
N TYR A 49 12.74 5.97 10.98
CA TYR A 49 13.84 5.83 11.92
C TYR A 49 14.36 4.40 11.97
N LYS A 50 13.47 3.41 12.11
CA LYS A 50 13.83 2.00 12.25
C LYS A 50 14.43 1.37 10.99
N ASP A 51 13.83 1.63 9.83
CA ASP A 51 14.13 0.92 8.57
C ASP A 51 15.07 1.70 7.64
N ILE A 52 15.22 3.02 7.84
CA ILE A 52 16.05 3.88 6.97
C ILE A 52 17.20 4.50 7.75
N ILE A 53 16.93 5.19 8.88
CA ILE A 53 17.95 5.97 9.61
C ILE A 53 18.82 5.09 10.50
N ARG A 54 18.27 4.14 11.25
CA ARG A 54 19.02 3.30 12.20
C ARG A 54 19.95 2.28 11.52
N PRO A 55 19.60 1.62 10.40
CA PRO A 55 20.49 0.66 9.76
C PRO A 55 21.79 1.29 9.24
N LYS A 56 22.88 0.50 9.20
CA LYS A 56 24.16 0.93 8.62
C LYS A 56 24.02 1.27 7.14
N ASN A 57 23.38 0.37 6.39
CA ASN A 57 23.07 0.57 4.97
C ASN A 57 21.68 1.21 4.86
N LYS A 58 21.64 2.48 4.47
CA LYS A 58 20.41 3.26 4.36
C LYS A 58 19.57 2.76 3.19
N ASN A 59 18.31 2.46 3.44
CA ASN A 59 17.36 2.09 2.39
C ASN A 59 16.61 3.32 1.86
N TRP A 60 17.31 4.17 1.11
CA TRP A 60 16.70 5.37 0.51
C TRP A 60 15.65 5.02 -0.54
N LEU A 61 15.75 3.86 -1.17
CA LEU A 61 14.80 3.38 -2.16
C LEU A 61 13.39 3.19 -1.55
N LEU A 62 13.32 2.67 -0.32
CA LEU A 62 12.07 2.60 0.43
C LEU A 62 11.44 3.97 0.63
N LEU A 63 12.22 4.99 0.99
CA LEU A 63 11.71 6.35 1.18
C LEU A 63 11.19 6.95 -0.13
N VAL A 64 11.94 6.79 -1.22
CA VAL A 64 11.52 7.27 -2.54
C VAL A 64 10.21 6.62 -2.96
N GLY A 65 10.09 5.30 -2.80
CA GLY A 65 8.84 4.59 -3.09
C GLY A 65 7.66 5.05 -2.23
N MET A 66 7.88 5.25 -0.93
CA MET A 66 6.87 5.80 -0.02
C MET A 66 6.35 7.16 -0.51
N LEU A 67 7.24 8.05 -0.94
CA LEU A 67 6.88 9.38 -1.44
C LEU A 67 6.19 9.33 -2.81
N LEU A 68 6.67 8.50 -3.73
CA LEU A 68 6.06 8.32 -5.05
C LEU A 68 4.64 7.76 -4.95
N THR A 69 4.42 6.76 -4.10
CA THR A 69 3.08 6.19 -3.86
C THR A 69 2.17 7.19 -3.17
N CYS A 70 2.67 7.98 -2.21
CA CYS A 70 1.91 9.07 -1.61
C CYS A 70 1.43 10.07 -2.68
N PHE A 71 2.34 10.49 -3.56
CA PHE A 71 2.03 11.44 -4.62
C PHE A 71 1.00 10.87 -5.59
N GLY A 72 1.24 9.67 -6.14
CA GLY A 72 0.33 9.01 -7.07
C GLY A 72 -1.05 8.75 -6.46
N GLY A 73 -1.08 8.32 -5.20
CA GLY A 73 -2.30 8.13 -4.43
C GLY A 73 -3.10 9.42 -4.30
N ILE A 74 -2.49 10.51 -3.82
CA ILE A 74 -3.19 11.79 -3.66
C ILE A 74 -3.68 12.38 -4.98
N VAL A 75 -2.93 12.21 -6.08
CA VAL A 75 -3.41 12.60 -7.41
C VAL A 75 -4.66 11.81 -7.79
N GLY A 76 -4.65 10.49 -7.61
CA GLY A 76 -5.80 9.63 -7.90
C GLY A 76 -7.03 9.96 -7.03
N GLU A 77 -6.81 10.18 -5.74
CA GLU A 77 -7.84 10.55 -4.76
C GLU A 77 -8.47 11.90 -5.07
N THR A 78 -7.64 12.91 -5.37
CA THR A 78 -8.12 14.24 -5.71
C THR A 78 -8.95 14.18 -7.00
N TRP A 79 -8.48 13.47 -8.01
CA TRP A 79 -9.22 13.29 -9.26
C TRP A 79 -10.54 12.55 -9.03
N GLY A 80 -10.54 11.48 -8.24
CA GLY A 80 -11.74 10.70 -7.96
C GLY A 80 -12.83 11.46 -7.25
N VAL A 81 -12.47 12.15 -6.16
CA VAL A 81 -13.41 12.96 -5.39
C VAL A 81 -13.88 14.19 -6.17
N ALA A 82 -12.99 14.86 -6.92
CA ALA A 82 -13.37 16.01 -7.73
C ALA A 82 -14.35 15.68 -8.87
N ASN A 83 -14.32 14.44 -9.37
CA ASN A 83 -15.28 13.95 -10.38
C ASN A 83 -16.50 13.24 -9.78
N GLY A 84 -16.64 13.21 -8.44
CA GLY A 84 -17.77 12.57 -7.76
C GLY A 84 -17.79 11.04 -7.87
N TYR A 85 -16.65 10.40 -8.11
CA TYR A 85 -16.57 8.94 -8.22
C TYR A 85 -16.57 8.24 -6.88
N TRP A 86 -16.15 8.92 -5.82
CA TRP A 86 -16.33 8.51 -4.43
C TRP A 86 -16.35 9.72 -3.52
N GLU A 87 -16.89 9.53 -2.32
CA GLU A 87 -16.86 10.53 -1.27
C GLU A 87 -16.48 9.91 0.08
N TYR A 88 -15.74 10.67 0.87
CA TYR A 88 -15.36 10.31 2.23
C TYR A 88 -16.42 10.80 3.22
N HIS A 89 -16.76 9.93 4.16
CA HIS A 89 -17.78 10.18 5.16
C HIS A 89 -17.16 10.61 6.48
N LYS A 90 -17.95 11.32 7.30
CA LYS A 90 -17.60 11.64 8.69
C LYS A 90 -16.31 12.47 8.84
N VAL A 91 -15.94 13.21 7.81
CA VAL A 91 -14.85 14.18 7.79
C VAL A 91 -15.36 15.53 7.30
N THR A 92 -14.76 16.63 7.74
CA THR A 92 -15.18 17.99 7.38
C THR A 92 -14.64 18.48 6.03
N ARG A 93 -13.84 17.65 5.36
CA ARG A 93 -13.05 17.97 4.18
C ARG A 93 -13.23 16.90 3.12
N ALA A 94 -13.05 17.26 1.86
CA ALA A 94 -13.20 16.32 0.73
C ALA A 94 -12.23 15.13 0.82
N LEU A 95 -10.99 15.36 1.26
CA LEU A 95 -9.98 14.33 1.47
C LEU A 95 -9.56 14.30 2.95
N PRO A 96 -9.64 13.16 3.65
CA PRO A 96 -9.21 13.04 5.03
C PRO A 96 -7.72 13.34 5.22
N LEU A 97 -7.33 13.90 6.38
CA LEU A 97 -5.92 14.19 6.68
C LEU A 97 -5.04 12.95 6.78
N TRP A 98 -5.63 11.81 7.12
CA TRP A 98 -4.89 10.56 7.27
C TRP A 98 -4.55 9.90 5.92
N LEU A 99 -5.21 10.32 4.84
CA LEU A 99 -5.14 9.66 3.53
C LEU A 99 -3.72 9.63 2.93
N PRO A 100 -2.92 10.73 2.93
CA PRO A 100 -1.53 10.67 2.45
C PRO A 100 -0.70 9.66 3.24
N PHE A 101 -0.91 9.58 4.55
CA PHE A 101 -0.18 8.67 5.42
C PHE A 101 -0.57 7.22 5.20
N ALA A 102 -1.84 6.94 4.88
CA ALA A 102 -2.29 5.61 4.48
C ALA A 102 -1.59 5.14 3.20
N TRP A 103 -1.47 6.00 2.18
CA TRP A 103 -0.73 5.68 0.94
C TRP A 103 0.75 5.39 1.19
N ILE A 104 1.42 6.20 2.02
CA ILE A 104 2.81 5.97 2.44
C ILE A 104 2.95 4.60 3.12
N LEU A 105 2.05 4.30 4.05
CA LEU A 105 2.08 3.05 4.82
C LEU A 105 1.72 1.84 3.97
N ALA A 106 0.85 1.99 2.97
CA ALA A 106 0.51 0.93 2.02
C ALA A 106 1.75 0.48 1.24
N PHE A 107 2.53 1.42 0.70
CA PHE A 107 3.79 1.10 0.02
C PHE A 107 4.80 0.46 0.98
N HIS A 108 5.02 1.07 2.16
CA HIS A 108 5.93 0.51 3.18
C HIS A 108 5.57 -0.93 3.51
N TYR A 109 4.28 -1.18 3.72
CA TYR A 109 3.76 -2.50 4.07
C TYR A 109 3.96 -3.52 2.93
N LEU A 110 3.59 -3.18 1.69
CA LEU A 110 3.77 -4.05 0.52
C LEU A 110 5.25 -4.37 0.29
N TYR A 111 6.12 -3.36 0.28
CA TYR A 111 7.56 -3.55 0.11
C TYR A 111 8.14 -4.48 1.19
N LYS A 112 7.77 -4.29 2.46
CA LYS A 112 8.24 -5.16 3.57
C LYS A 112 7.70 -6.58 3.46
N LEU A 113 6.51 -6.78 2.90
CA LEU A 113 5.95 -8.09 2.66
C LEU A 113 6.67 -8.78 1.49
N GLU A 114 6.86 -8.09 0.38
CA GLU A 114 7.61 -8.56 -0.79
C GLU A 114 9.04 -8.97 -0.42
N LEU A 115 9.75 -8.15 0.37
CA LEU A 115 11.08 -8.47 0.91
C LEU A 115 11.14 -9.81 1.66
N LYS A 116 10.04 -10.23 2.29
CA LYS A 116 9.97 -11.50 3.03
C LYS A 116 9.50 -12.67 2.18
N LEU A 117 8.65 -12.41 1.19
CA LEU A 117 8.06 -13.45 0.36
C LEU A 117 8.95 -13.83 -0.84
N ILE A 118 9.64 -12.87 -1.46
CA ILE A 118 10.53 -13.12 -2.60
C ILE A 118 11.62 -14.15 -2.27
N PRO A 119 12.32 -14.10 -1.11
CA PRO A 119 13.30 -15.11 -0.73
C PRO A 119 12.71 -16.54 -0.63
N LEU A 120 11.40 -16.66 -0.42
CA LEU A 120 10.67 -17.93 -0.29
C LEU A 120 10.20 -18.48 -1.65
N LEU A 121 10.43 -17.78 -2.76
CA LEU A 121 10.16 -18.31 -4.09
C LEU A 121 11.24 -19.32 -4.50
N LYS A 122 10.81 -20.44 -5.11
CA LYS A 122 11.72 -21.49 -5.63
C LYS A 122 12.57 -20.96 -6.79
N ASN A 123 11.97 -20.15 -7.66
CA ASN A 123 12.67 -19.43 -8.72
C ASN A 123 12.40 -17.93 -8.54
N LYS A 124 13.47 -17.16 -8.33
CA LYS A 124 13.42 -15.71 -8.03
C LYS A 124 13.61 -14.86 -9.29
N SER A 125 13.21 -15.38 -10.45
CA SER A 125 13.24 -14.63 -11.71
C SER A 125 12.40 -13.36 -11.62
N GLN A 126 12.76 -12.36 -12.42
CA GLN A 126 12.02 -11.10 -12.49
C GLN A 126 10.53 -11.30 -12.79
N LYS A 127 10.21 -12.22 -13.69
CA LYS A 127 8.82 -12.59 -14.01
C LYS A 127 8.04 -13.03 -12.76
N ASN A 128 8.65 -13.85 -11.89
CA ASN A 128 7.99 -14.32 -10.68
C ASN A 128 7.87 -13.24 -9.60
N LYS A 129 8.83 -12.31 -9.52
CA LYS A 129 8.75 -11.14 -8.63
C LYS A 129 7.61 -10.21 -9.05
N ILE A 130 7.53 -9.89 -10.34
CA ILE A 130 6.46 -9.06 -10.91
C ILE A 130 5.09 -9.73 -10.71
N PHE A 131 4.97 -11.03 -10.97
CA PHE A 131 3.73 -11.76 -10.73
C PHE A 131 3.30 -11.71 -9.26
N LEU A 132 4.24 -11.87 -8.33
CA LEU A 132 3.96 -11.73 -6.90
C LEU A 132 3.53 -10.31 -6.55
N ALA A 133 4.23 -9.28 -7.04
CA ALA A 133 3.89 -7.88 -6.79
C ALA A 133 2.48 -7.54 -7.31
N LEU A 134 2.14 -7.97 -8.53
CA LEU A 134 0.81 -7.82 -9.11
C LEU A 134 -0.28 -8.47 -8.23
N LEU A 135 -0.05 -9.70 -7.78
CA LEU A 135 -1.01 -10.42 -6.94
C LEU A 135 -1.23 -9.70 -5.60
N LEU A 136 -0.14 -9.25 -4.96
CA LEU A 136 -0.20 -8.55 -3.68
C LEU A 136 -0.88 -7.18 -3.82
N ALA A 137 -0.53 -6.42 -4.86
CA ALA A 137 -1.09 -5.10 -5.13
C ALA A 137 -2.56 -5.15 -5.56
N LEU A 138 -3.00 -6.22 -6.19
CA LEU A 138 -4.41 -6.42 -6.54
C LEU A 138 -5.26 -6.78 -5.32
N ILE A 139 -4.78 -7.69 -4.48
CA ILE A 139 -5.60 -8.28 -3.40
C ILE A 139 -5.55 -7.43 -2.13
N LEU A 140 -4.34 -7.05 -1.68
CA LEU A 140 -4.16 -6.50 -0.34
C LEU A 140 -4.74 -5.10 -0.16
N PRO A 141 -4.48 -4.13 -1.06
CA PRO A 141 -5.10 -2.81 -0.97
C PRO A 141 -6.62 -2.90 -1.07
N ALA A 142 -7.15 -3.61 -2.07
CA ALA A 142 -8.59 -3.79 -2.24
C ALA A 142 -9.26 -4.44 -1.02
N PHE A 143 -8.60 -5.43 -0.39
CA PHE A 143 -9.11 -6.00 0.85
C PHE A 143 -9.18 -4.99 2.00
N GLY A 144 -8.18 -4.11 2.11
CA GLY A 144 -8.21 -2.97 3.03
C GLY A 144 -9.38 -2.03 2.75
N GLU A 145 -9.61 -1.69 1.48
CA GLU A 145 -10.73 -0.85 1.05
C GLU A 145 -12.10 -1.46 1.38
N ILE A 146 -12.25 -2.76 1.17
CA ILE A 146 -13.50 -3.47 1.50
C ILE A 146 -13.84 -3.27 2.99
N ILE A 147 -12.87 -3.41 3.89
CA ILE A 147 -13.09 -3.22 5.34
C ILE A 147 -13.54 -1.81 5.64
N THR A 148 -12.87 -0.79 5.09
CA THR A 148 -13.18 0.62 5.36
C THR A 148 -14.51 1.03 4.75
N ILE A 149 -14.88 0.51 3.58
CA ILE A 149 -16.20 0.73 2.96
C ILE A 149 -17.31 0.13 3.83
N TYR A 150 -17.16 -1.13 4.28
CA TYR A 150 -18.15 -1.76 5.17
C TYR A 150 -18.29 -1.03 6.51
N LEU A 151 -17.23 -0.38 6.99
CA LEU A 151 -17.26 0.46 8.19
C LEU A 151 -17.72 1.90 7.90
N GLY A 152 -18.11 2.22 6.66
CA GLY A 152 -18.68 3.51 6.27
C GLY A 152 -17.67 4.65 6.28
N VAL A 153 -16.40 4.40 5.93
CA VAL A 153 -15.37 5.45 5.81
C VAL A 153 -15.54 6.25 4.51
N TRP A 154 -15.89 5.59 3.42
CA TRP A 154 -16.20 6.22 2.13
C TRP A 154 -17.15 5.35 1.32
N THR A 155 -17.67 5.89 0.22
CA THR A 155 -18.49 5.14 -0.73
C THR A 155 -18.08 5.45 -2.16
N TYR A 156 -17.97 4.41 -2.98
CA TYR A 156 -17.76 4.55 -4.42
C TYR A 156 -19.10 4.63 -5.17
N TYR A 157 -19.14 5.46 -6.20
CA TYR A 157 -20.29 5.64 -7.09
C TYR A 157 -20.06 5.06 -8.49
N TRP A 158 -18.84 4.60 -8.79
CA TRP A 158 -18.57 3.94 -10.06
C TRP A 158 -19.32 2.61 -10.22
N PRO A 159 -19.72 2.25 -11.45
CA PRO A 159 -20.37 0.98 -11.73
C PRO A 159 -19.41 -0.21 -11.60
N TYR A 160 -19.96 -1.42 -11.67
CA TYR A 160 -19.23 -2.70 -11.61
C TYR A 160 -18.41 -2.85 -10.33
N GLN A 161 -19.10 -2.92 -9.18
CA GLN A 161 -18.47 -3.06 -7.87
C GLN A 161 -18.43 -4.51 -7.40
N LEU A 162 -17.33 -4.89 -6.77
CA LEU A 162 -17.17 -6.12 -5.99
C LEU A 162 -16.95 -5.73 -4.53
N PHE A 163 -17.86 -6.13 -3.65
CA PHE A 163 -17.82 -5.78 -2.22
C PHE A 163 -17.70 -4.26 -1.95
N GLY A 164 -18.33 -3.44 -2.80
CA GLY A 164 -18.28 -1.98 -2.72
C GLY A 164 -17.07 -1.33 -3.41
N VAL A 165 -16.07 -2.10 -3.85
CA VAL A 165 -14.90 -1.59 -4.59
C VAL A 165 -15.15 -1.72 -6.09
N PRO A 166 -15.11 -0.64 -6.89
CA PRO A 166 -15.30 -0.69 -8.33
C PRO A 166 -14.11 -1.37 -9.01
N LEU A 167 -14.35 -2.13 -10.10
CA LEU A 167 -13.28 -2.77 -10.89
C LEU A 167 -12.19 -1.78 -11.33
N TYR A 168 -12.58 -0.53 -11.61
CA TYR A 168 -11.64 0.53 -11.95
C TYR A 168 -10.68 0.88 -10.80
N ALA A 169 -11.13 0.86 -9.54
CA ALA A 169 -10.24 1.08 -8.40
C ALA A 169 -9.18 -0.02 -8.29
N PHE A 170 -9.53 -1.29 -8.50
CA PHE A 170 -8.54 -2.39 -8.58
C PHE A 170 -7.47 -2.11 -9.63
N ILE A 171 -7.89 -1.65 -10.82
CA ILE A 171 -6.98 -1.30 -11.92
C ILE A 171 -6.08 -0.13 -11.51
N CYS A 172 -6.64 0.93 -10.93
CA CYS A 172 -5.89 2.10 -10.46
C CYS A 172 -4.86 1.73 -9.39
N LEU A 173 -5.22 0.91 -8.42
CA LEU A 173 -4.33 0.44 -7.35
C LEU A 173 -3.13 -0.34 -7.92
N VAL A 174 -3.40 -1.29 -8.81
CA VAL A 174 -2.35 -2.05 -9.50
C VAL A 174 -1.50 -1.13 -10.37
N PHE A 175 -2.12 -0.21 -11.10
CA PHE A 175 -1.42 0.74 -11.96
C PHE A 175 -0.44 1.61 -11.16
N VAL A 176 -0.88 2.23 -10.07
CA VAL A 176 -0.01 3.06 -9.22
C VAL A 176 1.14 2.23 -8.65
N HIS A 177 0.86 1.03 -8.13
CA HIS A 177 1.91 0.16 -7.60
C HIS A 177 2.93 -0.23 -8.67
N MET A 178 2.46 -0.64 -9.85
CA MET A 178 3.35 -1.07 -10.94
C MET A 178 4.11 0.08 -11.60
N LEU A 179 3.55 1.29 -11.60
CA LEU A 179 4.25 2.50 -12.03
C LEU A 179 5.42 2.79 -11.09
N VAL A 180 5.16 2.81 -9.77
CA VAL A 180 6.22 3.02 -8.77
C VAL A 180 7.25 1.89 -8.83
N TYR A 181 6.80 0.64 -8.94
CA TYR A 181 7.68 -0.52 -9.10
C TYR A 181 8.63 -0.36 -10.30
N THR A 182 8.08 0.02 -11.46
CA THR A 182 8.84 0.24 -12.69
C THR A 182 9.87 1.36 -12.53
N ILE A 183 9.48 2.50 -11.93
CA ILE A 183 10.39 3.61 -11.65
C ILE A 183 11.55 3.16 -10.76
N LEU A 184 11.25 2.46 -9.66
CA LEU A 184 12.26 1.98 -8.72
C LEU A 184 13.16 0.90 -9.34
N HIS A 185 12.62 0.02 -10.18
CA HIS A 185 13.39 -0.94 -10.97
C HIS A 185 14.41 -0.24 -11.88
N PHE A 186 13.99 0.80 -12.61
CA PHE A 186 14.90 1.57 -13.47
C PHE A 186 15.97 2.32 -12.66
N ILE A 187 15.62 2.87 -11.49
CA ILE A 187 16.58 3.48 -10.57
C ILE A 187 17.61 2.44 -10.12
N CYS A 188 17.16 1.26 -9.68
CA CYS A 188 18.04 0.16 -9.28
C CYS A 188 18.99 -0.26 -10.40
N LYS A 189 18.47 -0.40 -11.63
CA LYS A 189 19.28 -0.75 -12.80
C LYS A 189 20.29 0.34 -13.16
N LYS A 190 19.88 1.61 -13.17
CA LYS A 190 20.73 2.76 -13.53
C LYS A 190 21.87 2.96 -12.53
N TYR A 191 21.58 2.85 -11.23
CA TYR A 191 22.55 3.08 -10.16
C TYR A 191 23.18 1.80 -9.60
N LYS A 192 22.92 0.64 -10.22
CA LYS A 192 23.42 -0.69 -9.80
C LYS A 192 23.12 -1.00 -8.31
N ILE A 193 21.94 -0.60 -7.85
CA ILE A 193 21.48 -0.86 -6.49
C ILE A 193 20.92 -2.28 -6.43
N ASN A 194 21.52 -3.13 -5.59
CA ASN A 194 21.09 -4.49 -5.36
C ASN A 194 19.96 -4.53 -4.32
N ASP A 195 18.72 -4.38 -4.79
CA ASP A 195 17.51 -4.52 -3.96
C ASP A 195 16.76 -5.83 -4.28
N VAL A 196 16.33 -6.55 -3.25
CA VAL A 196 15.69 -7.88 -3.43
C VAL A 196 14.37 -7.80 -4.21
N VAL A 197 13.63 -6.69 -4.06
CA VAL A 197 12.33 -6.46 -4.70
C VAL A 197 12.50 -5.99 -6.13
N PHE A 198 13.38 -5.00 -6.35
CA PHE A 198 13.45 -4.27 -7.61
C PHE A 198 14.64 -4.64 -8.51
N ASN A 199 15.66 -5.36 -8.03
CA ASN A 199 16.82 -5.81 -8.84
C ASN A 199 16.72 -7.27 -9.26
#